data_AF-A0A7S2FXQ7-F1
#
_entry.id   AF-A0A7S2FXQ7-F1
#
_cell.length_a   1.000
_cell.length_b   1.000
_cell.length_c   1.000
_cell.angle_alpha   90.00
_cell.angle_beta   90.00
_cell.angle_gamma   90.00
#
_symmetry.space_group_name_H-M   'P 1'
#
loop_
_entity.id
_entity.type
_entity.pdbx_description
1 polymer ?
#
loop_
_entity_poly.entity_id
_entity_poly.type
_entity_poly.pdbx_seq_one_letter_code
_entity_poly.pdbx_strand_id
1 'polypeptide(L)'
;EPEEAARFAEIKGLFDPSDAGKLREYTRTLLSDEGLMDKVPGFKKPTLKAFACGGCDSPLCDQLIFLHEWLSDRRPGLVQYEDGYWHYNEEKAFVEIVASPEGLPHPMKARRPVVASPGDEEH
;
A
#
# COMPACT_ATOMS: atom_id res chain seq x y z
N GLU A 1 -18.36 -0.78 23.47
CA GLU A 1 -19.03 0.26 22.67
C GLU A 1 -20.03 -0.38 21.69
N PRO A 2 -21.19 -0.88 22.15
CA PRO A 2 -22.24 -1.41 21.27
C PRO A 2 -22.75 -0.38 20.24
N GLU A 3 -22.64 0.91 20.56
CA GLU A 3 -22.94 2.02 19.64
C GLU A 3 -21.96 2.07 18.46
N GLU A 4 -20.65 1.97 18.71
CA GLU A 4 -19.63 1.91 17.66
C GLU A 4 -19.83 0.69 16.74
N ALA A 5 -20.15 -0.47 17.30
CA ALA A 5 -20.42 -1.68 16.53
C ALA A 5 -21.64 -1.51 15.61
N ALA A 6 -22.67 -0.80 16.07
CA ALA A 6 -23.84 -0.45 15.26
C ALA A 6 -23.46 0.53 14.12
N ARG A 7 -22.70 1.60 14.42
CA ARG A 7 -22.21 2.54 13.39
C ARG A 7 -21.41 1.82 12.31
N PHE A 8 -20.49 0.94 12.72
CA PHE A 8 -19.70 0.17 11.76
C PHE A 8 -20.56 -0.81 10.95
N ALA A 9 -21.57 -1.43 11.55
CA ALA A 9 -22.48 -2.32 10.82
C ALA A 9 -23.26 -1.59 9.73
N GLU A 10 -23.72 -0.36 10.00
CA GLU A 10 -24.38 0.50 9.02
C GLU A 10 -23.44 0.87 7.87
N ILE A 11 -22.24 1.36 8.19
CA ILE A 11 -21.23 1.72 7.19
C ILE A 11 -20.86 0.50 6.35
N LYS A 12 -20.65 -0.65 6.98
CA LYS A 12 -20.33 -1.92 6.30
C LYS A 12 -21.43 -2.35 5.33
N GLY A 13 -22.69 -2.00 5.56
CA GLY A 13 -23.78 -2.24 4.62
C GLY A 13 -23.61 -1.56 3.26
N LEU A 14 -22.81 -0.48 3.20
CA LEU A 14 -22.48 0.24 1.96
C LEU A 14 -21.37 -0.44 1.15
N PHE A 15 -20.64 -1.42 1.72
CA PHE A 15 -19.49 -2.02 1.07
C PHE A 15 -19.92 -2.94 -0.08
N ASP A 16 -19.66 -2.50 -1.30
CA ASP A 16 -19.85 -3.27 -2.52
C ASP A 16 -18.63 -3.07 -3.44
N PRO A 17 -17.71 -4.06 -3.51
CA PRO A 17 -16.50 -3.94 -4.32
C PRO A 17 -16.78 -4.01 -5.83
N SER A 18 -17.99 -4.37 -6.26
CA SER A 18 -18.38 -4.41 -7.66
C SER A 18 -18.95 -3.08 -8.18
N ASP A 19 -19.22 -2.13 -7.26
CA ASP A 19 -19.82 -0.84 -7.56
C ASP A 19 -18.93 0.30 -7.04
N ALA A 20 -18.27 1.00 -7.96
CA ALA A 20 -17.38 2.11 -7.63
C ALA A 20 -18.09 3.27 -6.91
N GLY A 21 -19.38 3.49 -7.17
CA GLY A 21 -20.17 4.52 -6.50
C GLY A 21 -20.40 4.18 -5.04
N LYS A 22 -20.80 2.94 -4.76
CA LYS A 22 -20.97 2.43 -3.39
C LYS A 22 -19.66 2.35 -2.62
N LEU A 23 -18.57 1.94 -3.27
CA LEU A 23 -17.25 1.93 -2.64
C LEU A 23 -16.81 3.34 -2.22
N ARG A 24 -17.09 4.34 -3.07
CA ARG A 24 -16.84 5.75 -2.74
C ARG A 24 -17.71 6.24 -1.59
N GLU A 25 -18.99 5.85 -1.56
CA GLU A 25 -19.90 6.18 -0.47
C GLU A 25 -19.43 5.56 0.85
N TYR A 26 -19.14 4.24 0.85
CA TYR A 26 -18.56 3.51 1.97
C TYR A 26 -17.33 4.21 2.55
N THR A 27 -16.36 4.56 1.70
CA THR A 27 -15.11 5.19 2.14
C THR A 27 -15.31 6.63 2.64
N ARG A 28 -16.24 7.40 2.07
CA ARG A 28 -16.62 8.73 2.58
C ARG A 28 -17.28 8.66 3.94
N THR A 29 -18.22 7.74 4.12
CA THR A 29 -18.93 7.58 5.39
C THR A 29 -17.96 7.12 6.48
N LEU A 30 -17.06 6.19 6.15
CA LEU A 30 -16.02 5.75 7.08
C LEU A 30 -15.07 6.90 7.46
N LEU A 31 -14.61 7.71 6.50
CA LEU A 31 -13.75 8.87 6.76
C LEU A 31 -14.41 9.95 7.64
N SER A 32 -15.73 10.02 7.64
CA SER A 32 -16.50 11.01 8.42
C SER A 32 -16.71 10.57 9.88
N ASP A 33 -16.44 9.32 10.23
CA ASP A 33 -16.47 8.81 11.61
C ASP A 33 -15.05 8.78 12.18
N GLU A 34 -14.67 9.84 12.91
CA GLU A 34 -13.33 9.98 13.50
C GLU A 34 -12.97 8.79 14.42
N GLY A 35 -13.94 8.30 15.21
CA GLY A 35 -13.72 7.20 16.14
C GLY A 35 -13.43 5.86 15.46
N LEU A 36 -14.08 5.59 14.32
CA LEU A 36 -13.77 4.43 13.49
C LEU A 36 -12.46 4.62 12.71
N MET A 37 -12.19 5.83 12.23
CA MET A 37 -10.94 6.17 11.52
C MET A 37 -9.70 6.05 12.39
N ASP A 38 -9.80 6.31 13.70
CA ASP A 38 -8.70 6.12 14.64
C ASP A 38 -8.27 4.66 14.78
N LYS A 39 -9.19 3.73 14.51
CA LYS A 39 -8.91 2.28 14.53
C LYS A 39 -8.36 1.74 13.21
N VAL A 40 -8.41 2.52 12.15
CA VAL A 40 -7.83 2.13 10.86
C VAL A 40 -6.30 2.20 10.97
N PRO A 41 -5.56 1.12 10.61
CA PRO A 41 -4.10 1.15 10.56
C PRO A 41 -3.61 2.32 9.68
N GLY A 42 -2.59 3.05 10.16
CA GLY A 42 -2.13 4.28 9.51
C GLY A 42 -1.83 4.12 8.02
N PHE A 43 -1.20 3.01 7.63
CA PHE A 43 -0.87 2.70 6.22
C PHE A 43 -2.09 2.45 5.32
N LYS A 44 -3.28 2.19 5.87
CA LYS A 44 -4.53 2.02 5.10
C LYS A 44 -5.33 3.32 4.95
N LYS A 45 -5.06 4.34 5.77
CA LYS A 45 -5.79 5.62 5.74
C LYS A 45 -5.63 6.38 4.41
N PRO A 46 -4.45 6.45 3.77
CA PRO A 46 -4.29 7.07 2.44
C PRO A 46 -5.19 6.41 1.39
N THR A 47 -5.27 5.07 1.42
CA THR A 47 -6.11 4.30 0.49
C THR A 47 -7.58 4.65 0.62
N LEU A 48 -8.11 4.71 1.84
CA LEU A 48 -9.49 5.15 2.09
C LEU A 48 -9.74 6.58 1.57
N LYS A 49 -8.80 7.51 1.80
CA LYS A 49 -8.89 8.88 1.30
C LYS A 49 -8.93 8.94 -0.22
N ALA A 50 -8.10 8.17 -0.91
CA ALA A 50 -8.09 8.12 -2.36
C ALA A 50 -9.44 7.63 -2.92
N PHE A 51 -9.95 6.50 -2.41
CA PHE A 51 -11.24 5.97 -2.85
C PHE A 51 -12.41 6.94 -2.59
N ALA A 52 -12.43 7.63 -1.46
CA ALA A 52 -13.46 8.63 -1.15
C ALA A 52 -13.45 9.85 -2.10
N CYS A 53 -12.27 10.21 -2.59
CA CYS A 53 -12.08 11.25 -3.59
C CYS A 53 -12.37 10.77 -5.02
N GLY A 54 -12.65 9.49 -5.24
CA GLY A 54 -12.75 8.89 -6.58
C GLY A 54 -11.38 8.75 -7.27
N GLY A 55 -10.30 8.81 -6.49
CA GLY A 55 -8.96 8.51 -6.94
C GLY A 55 -8.63 7.03 -6.83
N CYS A 56 -7.42 6.69 -7.25
CA CYS A 56 -6.87 5.36 -7.14
C CYS A 56 -5.60 5.46 -6.29
N ASP A 57 -5.61 4.84 -5.10
CA ASP A 57 -4.39 4.50 -4.37
C ASP A 57 -4.04 3.05 -4.69
N SER A 58 -4.12 2.69 -5.98
CA SER A 58 -3.50 1.46 -6.44
C SER A 58 -2.03 1.62 -6.12
N PRO A 59 -1.45 0.70 -5.35
CA PRO A 59 -0.03 0.78 -5.06
C PRO A 59 0.68 0.86 -6.40
N LEU A 60 1.52 1.89 -6.56
CA LEU A 60 2.33 2.11 -7.76
C LEU A 60 3.29 0.93 -8.03
N CYS A 61 3.21 -0.18 -7.28
CA CYS A 61 4.02 -1.37 -7.44
C CYS A 61 4.02 -1.91 -8.88
N ASP A 62 2.91 -1.79 -9.62
CA ASP A 62 2.85 -2.17 -11.03
C ASP A 62 3.56 -1.17 -11.97
N GLN A 63 3.78 0.06 -11.51
CA GLN A 63 4.47 1.13 -12.25
C GLN A 63 5.90 1.38 -11.76
N LEU A 64 6.37 0.70 -10.71
CA LEU A 64 7.71 0.91 -10.14
C LEU A 64 8.82 0.66 -11.16
N ILE A 65 8.62 -0.29 -12.07
CA ILE A 65 9.60 -0.58 -13.13
C ILE A 65 9.70 0.61 -14.09
N PHE A 66 8.58 1.10 -14.61
CA PHE A 66 8.57 2.24 -15.53
C PHE A 66 9.07 3.53 -14.85
N LEU A 67 8.69 3.76 -13.60
CA LEU A 67 9.16 4.91 -12.82
C LEU A 67 10.67 4.82 -12.59
N HIS A 68 11.18 3.64 -12.24
CA HIS A 68 12.62 3.43 -12.09
C HIS A 68 13.38 3.67 -13.39
N GLU A 69 12.91 3.14 -14.51
CA GLU A 69 13.53 3.34 -15.83
C GLU A 69 13.55 4.82 -16.21
N TRP A 70 12.42 5.51 -16.06
CA TRP A 70 12.31 6.95 -16.32
C TRP A 70 13.23 7.78 -15.41
N LEU A 71 13.31 7.46 -14.11
CA LEU A 71 14.20 8.13 -13.17
C LEU A 71 15.68 7.84 -13.45
N SER A 72 16.02 6.62 -13.86
CA SER A 72 17.39 6.24 -14.22
C SER A 72 17.91 7.05 -15.41
N ASP A 73 17.05 7.35 -16.37
CA ASP A 73 17.37 8.20 -17.53
C ASP A 73 17.50 9.68 -17.13
N ARG A 74 16.55 10.20 -16.34
CA ARG A 74 16.47 11.64 -16.02
C ARG A 74 17.39 12.08 -14.89
N ARG A 75 17.65 11.21 -13.92
CA ARG A 75 18.46 11.46 -12.72
C ARG A 75 19.32 10.23 -12.39
N PRO A 76 20.38 9.97 -13.16
CA PRO A 76 21.29 8.87 -12.91
C PRO A 76 21.81 8.90 -11.47
N GLY A 77 21.74 7.76 -10.77
CA GLY A 77 22.20 7.63 -9.38
C GLY A 77 21.14 7.91 -8.31
N LEU A 78 19.96 8.45 -8.67
CA LEU A 78 18.85 8.61 -7.72
C LEU A 78 18.20 7.28 -7.36
N VAL A 79 18.19 6.35 -8.31
CA VAL A 79 17.62 5.01 -8.15
C VAL A 79 18.69 3.95 -8.42
N GLN A 80 18.54 2.81 -7.76
CA GLN A 80 19.40 1.64 -7.91
C GLN A 80 18.57 0.35 -7.80
N TYR A 81 19.18 -0.77 -8.14
CA TYR A 81 18.59 -2.08 -7.91
C TYR A 81 19.14 -2.71 -6.63
N GLU A 82 18.25 -3.32 -5.87
CA GLU A 82 18.61 -4.22 -4.79
C GLU A 82 18.29 -5.65 -5.22
N ASP A 83 19.32 -6.49 -5.20
CA ASP A 83 19.25 -7.92 -5.53
C ASP A 83 19.10 -8.75 -4.24
N GLY A 84 18.36 -9.85 -4.32
CA GLY A 84 18.20 -10.79 -3.21
C GLY A 84 17.26 -11.93 -3.57
N TYR A 85 16.41 -12.34 -2.62
CA TYR A 85 15.46 -13.42 -2.77
C TYR A 85 14.06 -13.00 -2.31
N TRP A 86 13.04 -13.43 -3.05
CA TRP A 86 11.65 -13.18 -2.67
C TRP A 86 11.31 -13.97 -1.41
N HIS A 87 10.78 -13.27 -0.42
CA HIS A 87 10.28 -13.85 0.82
C HIS A 87 8.89 -13.29 1.12
N TYR A 88 7.92 -14.16 1.37
CA TYR A 88 6.61 -13.74 1.88
C TYR A 88 6.66 -13.73 3.41
N ASN A 89 6.56 -12.55 3.99
CA ASN A 89 6.51 -12.36 5.43
C ASN A 89 5.08 -12.62 5.91
N GLU A 90 4.83 -13.83 6.43
CA GLU A 90 3.48 -14.23 6.89
C GLU A 90 2.96 -13.37 8.05
N GLU A 91 3.82 -12.99 8.98
CA GLU A 91 3.46 -12.17 10.15
C GLU A 91 2.92 -10.80 9.73
N LYS A 92 3.56 -10.19 8.73
CA LYS A 92 3.22 -8.84 8.26
C LYS A 92 2.37 -8.84 6.99
N ALA A 93 2.10 -10.00 6.41
CA ALA A 93 1.33 -10.22 5.19
C ALA A 93 1.82 -9.38 3.99
N PHE A 94 3.14 -9.30 3.77
CA PHE A 94 3.70 -8.65 2.58
C PHE A 94 4.93 -9.39 2.03
N VAL A 95 5.30 -9.07 0.80
CA VAL A 95 6.47 -9.66 0.12
C VAL A 95 7.68 -8.74 0.26
N GLU A 96 8.81 -9.29 0.68
CA GLU A 96 10.08 -8.59 0.86
C GLU A 96 11.21 -9.23 0.06
N ILE A 97 12.30 -8.48 -0.11
CA ILE A 97 13.57 -9.01 -0.60
C ILE A 97 14.49 -9.21 0.59
N VAL A 98 15.01 -10.43 0.73
CA VAL A 98 16.03 -10.79 1.73
C VAL A 98 17.37 -11.07 1.05
N ALA A 99 18.47 -10.75 1.73
CA ALA A 99 19.81 -10.89 1.17
C ALA A 99 20.27 -12.37 1.05
N SER A 100 19.77 -13.24 1.94
CA SER A 100 20.16 -14.66 2.00
C SER A 100 18.98 -15.58 1.71
N PRO A 101 19.17 -16.68 0.95
CA PRO A 101 18.14 -17.68 0.71
C PRO A 101 17.99 -18.69 1.86
N GLU A 102 18.81 -18.60 2.91
CA GLU A 102 18.78 -19.54 4.04
C GLU A 102 17.41 -19.55 4.72
N GLY A 103 16.86 -20.76 4.93
CA GLY A 103 15.55 -20.94 5.54
C GLY A 103 14.35 -20.77 4.59
N LEU A 104 14.56 -20.39 3.33
CA LEU A 104 13.47 -20.31 2.35
C LEU A 104 13.17 -21.70 1.76
N PRO A 105 11.90 -22.14 1.73
CA PRO A 105 11.54 -23.44 1.16
C PRO A 105 11.81 -23.51 -0.35
N HIS A 106 11.60 -22.39 -1.07
CA HIS A 106 11.83 -22.27 -2.50
C HIS A 106 12.45 -20.89 -2.81
N PRO A 107 13.78 -20.73 -2.67
CA PRO A 107 14.43 -19.44 -2.87
C PRO A 107 14.35 -19.01 -4.34
N MET A 108 13.60 -17.95 -4.61
CA MET A 108 13.51 -17.32 -5.93
C MET A 108 14.31 -16.04 -5.93
N LYS A 109 15.23 -15.90 -6.89
CA LYS A 109 15.98 -14.65 -7.06
C LYS A 109 15.03 -13.50 -7.33
N ALA A 110 15.30 -12.38 -6.68
CA ALA A 110 14.51 -11.17 -6.76
C ALA A 110 15.42 -9.97 -7.04
N ARG A 111 14.85 -8.98 -7.72
CA ARG A 111 15.43 -7.67 -7.93
C ARG A 111 14.33 -6.64 -7.73
N ARG A 112 14.55 -5.63 -6.90
CA ARG A 112 13.63 -4.49 -6.76
C ARG A 112 14.31 -3.17 -7.06
N PRO A 113 13.61 -2.22 -7.70
CA PRO A 113 14.05 -0.84 -7.75
C PRO A 113 13.96 -0.21 -6.36
N VAL A 114 14.98 0.55 -5.96
CA VAL A 114 15.01 1.34 -4.72
C VAL A 114 15.58 2.72 -4.99
N VAL A 115 15.28 3.68 -4.12
CA VAL A 115 15.96 4.97 -4.09
C VAL A 115 17.33 4.79 -3.43
N ALA A 116 18.36 5.49 -3.89
CA ALA A 116 19.69 5.40 -3.30
C ALA A 116 19.73 5.87 -1.83
N SER A 117 18.97 6.91 -1.50
CA SER A 117 18.85 7.50 -0.16
C SER A 117 17.38 7.72 0.23
N PRO A 118 16.65 6.67 0.65
CA PRO A 118 15.27 6.81 1.07
C PRO A 118 15.18 7.62 2.37
N GLY A 119 14.43 8.74 2.36
CA GLY A 119 14.22 9.62 3.52
C GLY A 119 15.00 10.94 3.50
N ASP A 120 15.78 11.20 2.46
CA ASP A 120 16.44 12.49 2.24
C ASP A 120 15.43 13.47 1.62
N GLU A 121 14.53 14.01 2.46
CA GLU A 121 13.48 14.97 2.06
C GLU A 121 13.99 16.42 1.91
N GLU A 122 15.29 16.67 2.06
CA GLU A 122 15.89 18.01 1.90
C GLU A 122 16.20 18.32 0.43
N HIS A 123 15.21 18.70 -0.38
CA HIS A 123 15.41 19.41 -1.66
C HIS A 123 14.43 20.58 -1.82
#